data_AF-A0A836JUR9-F1
#
_entry.id   AF-A0A836JUR9-F1
#
_cell.length_a   1.000
_cell.length_b   1.000
_cell.length_c   1.000
_cell.angle_alpha   90.00
_cell.angle_beta   90.00
_cell.angle_gamma   90.00
#
_symmetry.space_group_name_H-M   'P 1'
#
loop_
_entity.id
_entity.type
_entity.pdbx_description
1 polymer ?
#
loop_
_entity_poly.entity_id
_entity_poly.type
_entity_poly.pdbx_seq_one_letter_code
_entity_poly.pdbx_strand_id
1 'polypeptide(L)'
;MNLIKHVLILLLIFTKFLAFAQGELITFTILSGALSGLGYYAYDKYKCKYQECCTDEYIPADLDRLEYSLTAKLYGQQIAHETIINALRGHLENHNSHKALVMSFHGTPGTGKNYVVQMIAKAFYKNGVQSNYFHFFNGRNDFPLQRKVDDYQEELYKIIFNGLQQCERSMFVFDEVDKMPEGLLNVLVPFLDYNNYHKSTKNSKSVYQNKAIFIFLSNTGSTKIVQHLKNLWEKGKKREDTKLQDFETLVAGGAFTEKGGFHHSDTIQTSVIDHYVPFLPLEEVHVRKCLVRSFTDRSVIPTEEMLQEALSYLTFGPEPLNLYSMAGCKRIEQKVATIVYRKQSESKPID
;
A
#
# COMPACT_ATOMS: atom_id res chain seq x y z
N MET A 1 18.81 14.10 -86.02
CA MET A 1 18.52 12.71 -85.60
C MET A 1 18.84 12.41 -84.13
N ASN A 2 19.00 13.42 -83.25
CA ASN A 2 19.30 13.20 -81.81
C ASN A 2 18.16 13.59 -80.85
N LEU A 3 17.27 14.52 -81.24
CA LEU A 3 16.19 14.98 -80.36
C LEU A 3 15.07 13.93 -80.20
N ILE A 4 14.69 13.26 -81.29
CA ILE A 4 13.62 12.23 -81.28
C ILE A 4 14.03 11.01 -80.45
N LYS A 5 15.32 10.62 -80.47
CA LYS A 5 15.83 9.51 -79.64
C LYS A 5 15.78 9.84 -78.15
N HIS A 6 16.11 11.06 -77.75
CA HIS A 6 16.05 11.47 -76.34
C HIS A 6 14.61 11.55 -75.83
N VAL A 7 13.66 12.02 -76.64
CA VAL A 7 12.24 12.04 -76.28
C VAL A 7 11.70 10.61 -76.12
N LEU A 8 12.05 9.68 -77.00
CA LEU A 8 11.65 8.28 -76.90
C LEU A 8 12.22 7.57 -75.67
N ILE A 9 13.48 7.87 -75.29
CA ILE A 9 14.11 7.31 -74.09
C ILE A 9 13.43 7.84 -72.82
N LEU A 10 13.13 9.15 -72.77
CA LEU A 10 12.40 9.75 -71.65
C LEU A 10 10.99 9.16 -71.51
N LEU A 11 10.29 8.92 -72.62
CA LEU A 11 8.96 8.31 -72.62
C LEU A 11 9.00 6.84 -72.16
N LEU A 12 10.03 6.09 -72.54
CA LEU A 12 10.25 4.72 -72.08
C LEU A 12 10.63 4.63 -70.59
N ILE A 13 11.38 5.61 -70.07
CA ILE A 13 11.69 5.70 -68.64
C ILE A 13 10.43 6.07 -67.85
N PHE A 14 9.63 7.02 -68.34
CA PHE A 14 8.41 7.47 -67.67
C PHE A 14 7.32 6.39 -67.63
N THR A 15 7.16 5.62 -68.71
CA THR A 15 6.22 4.49 -68.76
C THR A 15 6.63 3.33 -67.86
N LYS A 16 7.94 3.05 -67.72
CA LYS A 16 8.45 2.07 -66.74
C LYS A 16 8.28 2.53 -65.29
N PHE A 17 8.42 3.83 -65.02
CA PHE A 17 8.22 4.40 -63.69
C PHE A 17 6.74 4.34 -63.25
N LEU A 18 5.81 4.61 -64.18
CA LEU A 18 4.37 4.46 -63.93
C LEU A 18 3.93 3.01 -63.71
N ALA A 19 4.54 2.05 -64.41
CA ALA A 19 4.29 0.61 -64.19
C ALA A 19 4.82 0.11 -62.84
N PHE A 20 5.94 0.67 -62.35
CA PHE A 20 6.49 0.35 -61.03
C PHE A 20 5.62 0.91 -59.89
N ALA A 21 5.06 2.11 -60.05
CA ALA A 21 4.23 2.76 -59.04
C ALA A 21 2.85 2.11 -58.83
N GLN A 22 2.31 1.37 -59.81
CA GLN A 22 1.04 0.67 -59.68
C GLN A 22 1.17 -0.75 -59.09
N GLY A 23 2.39 -1.29 -59.00
CA GLY A 23 2.64 -2.67 -58.54
C GLY A 23 2.81 -2.86 -57.03
N GLU A 24 2.99 -1.78 -56.25
CA GLU A 24 3.42 -1.89 -54.84
C GLU A 24 2.41 -1.40 -53.79
N LEU A 25 1.16 -1.08 -54.15
CA LEU A 25 0.18 -0.62 -53.14
C LEU A 25 -0.51 -1.77 -52.39
N ILE A 26 -0.57 -2.96 -53.00
CA ILE A 26 -1.32 -4.12 -52.46
C ILE A 26 -0.42 -5.05 -51.62
N THR A 27 0.88 -5.10 -51.92
CA THR A 27 1.87 -5.87 -51.15
C THR A 27 2.31 -5.15 -49.87
N PHE A 28 2.42 -3.81 -49.87
CA PHE A 28 2.77 -3.04 -48.67
C PHE A 28 1.64 -2.95 -47.63
N THR A 29 0.38 -3.01 -48.05
CA THR A 29 -0.77 -2.98 -47.12
C THR A 29 -0.93 -4.31 -46.36
N ILE A 30 -0.57 -5.43 -46.98
CA ILE A 30 -0.58 -6.75 -46.33
C ILE A 30 0.68 -6.94 -45.44
N LEU A 31 1.85 -6.44 -45.86
CA LEU A 31 3.08 -6.52 -45.05
C LEU A 31 3.05 -5.61 -43.81
N SER A 32 2.47 -4.41 -43.90
CA SER A 32 2.39 -3.47 -42.76
C SER A 32 1.40 -3.93 -41.68
N GLY A 33 0.31 -4.61 -42.06
CA GLY A 33 -0.61 -5.24 -41.10
C GLY A 33 0.01 -6.42 -40.34
N ALA A 34 0.80 -7.25 -41.03
CA ALA A 34 1.46 -8.40 -40.40
C ALA A 34 2.68 -8.02 -39.53
N LEU A 35 3.47 -7.02 -39.95
CA LEU A 35 4.61 -6.50 -39.17
C LEU A 35 4.18 -5.71 -37.93
N SER A 36 3.04 -5.00 -37.98
CA SER A 36 2.50 -4.32 -36.80
C SER A 36 1.92 -5.31 -35.79
N GLY A 37 1.26 -6.37 -36.22
CA GLY A 37 0.75 -7.43 -35.33
C GLY A 37 1.85 -8.24 -34.66
N LEU A 38 2.86 -8.70 -35.41
CA LEU A 38 4.01 -9.43 -34.85
C LEU A 38 4.91 -8.52 -34.00
N GLY A 39 5.11 -7.27 -34.42
CA GLY A 39 5.86 -6.27 -33.67
C GLY A 39 5.16 -5.89 -32.36
N TYR A 40 3.84 -5.75 -32.36
CA TYR A 40 3.04 -5.50 -31.16
C TYR A 40 3.02 -6.71 -30.23
N TYR A 41 2.86 -7.93 -30.76
CA TYR A 41 2.92 -9.17 -29.97
C TYR A 41 4.31 -9.40 -29.36
N ALA A 42 5.38 -9.17 -30.12
CA ALA A 42 6.74 -9.20 -29.62
C ALA A 42 6.96 -8.10 -28.58
N TYR A 43 6.50 -6.87 -28.83
CA TYR A 43 6.61 -5.77 -27.88
C TYR A 43 5.89 -6.09 -26.56
N ASP A 44 4.65 -6.57 -26.59
CA ASP A 44 3.90 -6.92 -25.39
C ASP A 44 4.59 -8.06 -24.61
N LYS A 45 5.13 -9.06 -25.31
CA LYS A 45 5.89 -10.17 -24.73
C LYS A 45 7.25 -9.74 -24.14
N TYR A 46 7.93 -8.75 -24.72
CA TYR A 46 9.24 -8.28 -24.25
C TYR A 46 9.15 -7.05 -23.35
N LYS A 47 8.05 -6.30 -23.35
CA LYS A 47 7.83 -5.11 -22.50
C LYS A 47 8.01 -5.48 -21.03
N CYS A 48 7.41 -6.59 -20.63
CA CYS A 48 7.49 -7.11 -19.27
C CYS A 48 8.88 -7.64 -18.89
N LYS A 49 9.88 -7.61 -19.78
CA LYS A 49 11.29 -7.85 -19.41
C LYS A 49 11.98 -6.57 -18.94
N TYR A 50 11.52 -5.41 -19.40
CA TYR A 50 12.14 -4.10 -19.17
C TYR A 50 11.30 -3.18 -18.29
N GLN A 51 10.02 -3.51 -18.09
CA GLN A 51 9.07 -2.76 -17.26
C GLN A 51 8.22 -3.72 -16.44
N GLU A 52 7.75 -3.23 -15.30
CA GLU A 52 6.78 -3.97 -14.48
C GLU A 52 5.44 -4.09 -15.21
N CYS A 53 4.85 -5.28 -15.16
CA CYS A 53 3.59 -5.62 -15.82
C CYS A 53 2.57 -6.18 -14.83
N CYS A 54 1.28 -5.97 -15.09
CA CYS A 54 0.18 -6.46 -14.24
C CYS A 54 -0.08 -7.97 -14.44
N THR A 55 0.92 -8.79 -14.13
CA THR A 55 0.94 -10.25 -14.34
C THR A 55 1.34 -10.97 -13.06
N ASP A 56 1.07 -12.27 -12.97
CA ASP A 56 1.35 -13.06 -11.77
C ASP A 56 2.86 -13.17 -11.48
N GLU A 57 3.71 -13.00 -12.52
CA GLU A 57 5.16 -12.94 -12.35
C GLU A 57 5.60 -11.72 -11.50
N TYR A 58 4.92 -10.59 -11.67
CA TYR A 58 5.24 -9.33 -10.99
C TYR A 58 4.38 -9.11 -9.75
N ILE A 59 3.20 -9.72 -9.70
CA ILE A 59 2.22 -9.63 -8.61
C ILE A 59 1.90 -11.04 -8.09
N PRO A 60 2.86 -11.70 -7.41
CA PRO A 60 2.68 -13.07 -6.94
C PRO A 60 1.63 -13.21 -5.82
N ALA A 61 1.32 -12.15 -5.07
CA ALA A 61 0.39 -12.21 -3.94
C ALA A 61 0.70 -13.35 -2.94
N ASP A 62 1.97 -13.46 -2.53
CA ASP A 62 2.48 -14.58 -1.73
C ASP A 62 2.04 -14.47 -0.24
N LEU A 63 0.86 -15.02 0.05
CA LEU A 63 0.25 -14.97 1.37
C LEU A 63 1.01 -15.81 2.41
N ASP A 64 1.62 -16.92 2.01
CA ASP A 64 2.40 -17.76 2.92
C ASP A 64 3.66 -17.01 3.41
N ARG A 65 4.34 -16.30 2.49
CA ARG A 65 5.45 -15.41 2.85
C ARG A 65 5.01 -14.25 3.72
N LEU A 66 3.81 -13.70 3.49
CA LEU A 66 3.25 -12.65 4.34
C LEU A 66 3.00 -13.18 5.75
N GLU A 67 2.31 -14.30 5.89
CA GLU A 67 1.98 -14.94 7.18
C GLU A 67 3.24 -15.30 7.97
N TYR A 68 4.25 -15.86 7.29
CA TYR A 68 5.57 -16.09 7.88
C TYR A 68 6.21 -14.80 8.39
N SER A 69 6.15 -13.72 7.57
CA SER A 69 6.73 -12.43 7.94
C SER A 69 6.03 -11.79 9.13
N LEU A 70 4.70 -11.85 9.18
CA LEU A 70 3.90 -11.34 10.31
C LEU A 70 4.20 -12.15 11.57
N THR A 71 4.22 -13.48 11.48
CA THR A 71 4.54 -14.37 12.61
C THR A 71 5.92 -14.08 13.20
N ALA A 72 6.93 -13.89 12.34
CA ALA A 72 8.31 -13.69 12.77
C ALA A 72 8.59 -12.28 13.32
N LYS A 73 7.86 -11.26 12.85
CA LYS A 73 8.26 -9.85 13.00
C LYS A 73 7.19 -8.93 13.60
N LEU A 74 5.92 -9.33 13.63
CA LEU A 74 4.84 -8.51 14.18
C LEU A 74 4.52 -8.93 15.62
N TYR A 75 5.00 -8.16 16.60
CA TYR A 75 4.86 -8.50 18.01
C TYR A 75 3.59 -7.91 18.64
N GLY A 76 2.81 -8.75 19.33
CA GLY A 76 1.69 -8.32 20.15
C GLY A 76 0.46 -7.84 19.39
N GLN A 77 0.34 -8.21 18.10
CA GLN A 77 -0.77 -7.81 17.23
C GLN A 77 -1.49 -9.04 16.65
N GLN A 78 -1.90 -9.98 17.51
CA GLN A 78 -2.53 -11.22 17.10
C GLN A 78 -3.85 -10.97 16.34
N ILE A 79 -4.69 -10.05 16.86
CA ILE A 79 -5.95 -9.67 16.20
C ILE A 79 -5.68 -9.09 14.81
N ALA A 80 -4.73 -8.16 14.68
CA ALA A 80 -4.41 -7.58 13.39
C ALA A 80 -3.84 -8.61 12.41
N HIS A 81 -2.98 -9.50 12.89
CA HIS A 81 -2.41 -10.58 12.10
C HIS A 81 -3.51 -11.49 11.52
N GLU A 82 -4.38 -12.03 12.37
CA GLU A 82 -5.45 -12.94 11.96
C GLU A 82 -6.45 -12.24 11.02
N THR A 83 -6.94 -11.05 11.38
CA THR A 83 -7.91 -10.32 10.55
C THR A 83 -7.35 -10.01 9.16
N ILE A 84 -6.08 -9.58 9.06
CA ILE A 84 -5.48 -9.22 7.78
C ILE A 84 -5.27 -10.45 6.90
N ILE A 85 -4.73 -11.55 7.44
CA ILE A 85 -4.52 -12.78 6.66
C ILE A 85 -5.86 -13.33 6.16
N ASN A 86 -6.87 -13.40 7.02
CA ASN A 86 -8.18 -13.91 6.64
C ASN A 86 -8.87 -13.01 5.59
N ALA A 87 -8.79 -11.68 5.74
CA ALA A 87 -9.34 -10.74 4.78
C ALA A 87 -8.66 -10.86 3.39
N LEU A 88 -7.33 -10.95 3.37
CA LEU A 88 -6.57 -11.08 2.12
C LEU A 88 -6.80 -12.44 1.44
N ARG A 89 -6.82 -13.55 2.20
CA ARG A 89 -7.15 -14.89 1.67
C ARG A 89 -8.54 -14.88 1.03
N GLY A 90 -9.55 -14.43 1.78
CA GLY A 90 -10.93 -14.37 1.29
C GLY A 90 -11.10 -13.50 0.04
N HIS A 91 -10.37 -12.38 -0.04
CA HIS A 91 -10.42 -11.51 -1.21
C HIS A 91 -9.73 -12.11 -2.44
N LEU A 92 -8.56 -12.74 -2.27
CA LEU A 92 -7.78 -13.30 -3.39
C LEU A 92 -8.36 -14.61 -3.93
N GLU A 93 -8.94 -15.44 -3.07
CA GLU A 93 -9.60 -16.70 -3.46
C GLU A 93 -10.95 -16.45 -4.15
N ASN A 94 -11.64 -15.36 -3.82
CA ASN A 94 -12.92 -15.02 -4.42
C ASN A 94 -12.76 -14.28 -5.76
N HIS A 95 -12.68 -15.03 -6.85
CA HIS A 95 -12.62 -14.46 -8.21
C HIS A 95 -13.85 -13.64 -8.62
N ASN A 96 -14.96 -13.70 -7.86
CA ASN A 96 -16.21 -13.00 -8.11
C ASN A 96 -16.49 -11.88 -7.08
N SER A 97 -15.45 -11.29 -6.48
CA SER A 97 -15.66 -10.12 -5.59
C SER A 97 -16.45 -9.02 -6.31
N HIS A 98 -17.42 -8.43 -5.60
CA HIS A 98 -18.29 -7.37 -6.13
C HIS A 98 -17.76 -5.95 -5.87
N LYS A 99 -16.65 -5.83 -5.14
CA LYS A 99 -16.00 -4.58 -4.74
C LYS A 99 -14.51 -4.79 -4.46
N ALA A 100 -13.77 -3.68 -4.33
CA ALA A 100 -12.41 -3.70 -3.81
C ALA A 100 -12.39 -4.15 -2.34
N LEU A 101 -11.28 -4.74 -1.87
CA LEU A 101 -11.08 -4.97 -0.45
C LEU A 101 -10.71 -3.67 0.25
N VAL A 102 -11.44 -3.32 1.30
CA VAL A 102 -11.23 -2.10 2.06
C VAL A 102 -10.95 -2.42 3.52
N MET A 103 -9.73 -2.12 3.97
CA MET A 103 -9.33 -2.30 5.36
C MET A 103 -8.97 -0.96 6.01
N SER A 104 -9.29 -0.82 7.30
CA SER A 104 -8.94 0.38 8.07
C SER A 104 -8.19 0.00 9.34
N PHE A 105 -6.94 0.41 9.45
CA PHE A 105 -6.03 0.08 10.54
C PHE A 105 -5.98 1.22 11.55
N HIS A 106 -6.31 0.93 12.81
CA HIS A 106 -6.42 1.94 13.86
C HIS A 106 -5.64 1.54 15.10
N GLY A 107 -4.90 2.48 15.69
CA GLY A 107 -4.16 2.21 16.92
C GLY A 107 -3.17 3.30 17.25
N THR A 108 -2.45 3.15 18.36
CA THR A 108 -1.44 4.14 18.76
C THR A 108 -0.25 4.16 17.79
N PRO A 109 0.57 5.23 17.79
CA PRO A 109 1.80 5.25 17.01
C PRO A 109 2.78 4.14 17.42
N GLY A 110 3.44 3.53 16.44
CA GLY A 110 4.53 2.58 16.68
C GLY A 110 4.11 1.15 17.02
N THR A 111 2.84 0.81 16.84
CA THR A 111 2.29 -0.55 16.99
C THR A 111 2.44 -1.44 15.76
N GLY A 112 2.83 -0.88 14.61
CA GLY A 112 3.16 -1.66 13.40
C GLY A 112 2.27 -1.44 12.17
N LYS A 113 1.31 -0.50 12.19
CA LYS A 113 0.40 -0.22 11.05
C LYS A 113 1.12 -0.14 9.69
N ASN A 114 2.03 0.82 9.53
CA ASN A 114 2.80 1.00 8.29
C ASN A 114 3.77 -0.17 8.04
N TYR A 115 4.27 -0.80 9.11
CA TYR A 115 5.19 -1.94 9.00
C TYR A 115 4.50 -3.15 8.36
N VAL A 116 3.24 -3.41 8.74
CA VAL A 116 2.40 -4.45 8.13
C VAL A 116 2.11 -4.12 6.67
N VAL A 117 1.74 -2.88 6.34
CA VAL A 117 1.55 -2.47 4.93
C VAL A 117 2.81 -2.75 4.09
N GLN A 118 4.00 -2.44 4.60
CA GLN A 118 5.25 -2.73 3.89
C GLN A 118 5.47 -4.24 3.70
N MET A 119 5.06 -5.08 4.66
CA MET A 119 5.11 -6.53 4.50
C MET A 119 4.14 -7.01 3.44
N ILE A 120 2.91 -6.51 3.44
CA ILE A 120 1.90 -6.83 2.41
C ILE A 120 2.46 -6.46 1.03
N ALA A 121 2.95 -5.23 0.84
CA ALA A 121 3.52 -4.80 -0.43
C ALA A 121 4.69 -5.70 -0.90
N LYS A 122 5.61 -6.06 0.00
CA LYS A 122 6.77 -6.93 -0.31
C LYS A 122 6.39 -8.38 -0.61
N ALA A 123 5.24 -8.84 -0.11
CA ALA A 123 4.68 -10.14 -0.41
C ALA A 123 3.88 -10.13 -1.72
N PHE A 124 3.19 -9.02 -2.00
CA PHE A 124 2.27 -8.90 -3.12
C PHE A 124 2.96 -8.55 -4.42
N TYR A 125 3.98 -7.70 -4.37
CA TYR A 125 4.68 -7.19 -5.53
C TYR A 125 6.15 -7.60 -5.52
N LYS A 126 6.66 -8.02 -6.68
CA LYS A 126 8.08 -8.36 -6.87
C LYS A 126 9.00 -7.20 -6.50
N ASN A 127 8.57 -5.97 -6.81
CA ASN A 127 9.28 -4.73 -6.47
C ASN A 127 8.90 -4.16 -5.10
N GLY A 128 8.04 -4.85 -4.34
CA GLY A 128 7.57 -4.42 -3.03
C GLY A 128 6.97 -3.01 -3.03
N VAL A 129 7.45 -2.16 -2.11
CA VAL A 129 7.00 -0.77 -1.97
C VAL A 129 7.41 0.14 -3.13
N GLN A 130 8.29 -0.32 -4.03
CA GLN A 130 8.70 0.40 -5.23
C GLN A 130 7.90 -0.02 -6.46
N SER A 131 6.90 -0.89 -6.31
CA SER A 131 6.02 -1.29 -7.40
C SER A 131 5.23 -0.11 -7.93
N ASN A 132 5.07 -0.04 -9.26
CA ASN A 132 4.20 0.93 -9.91
C ASN A 132 2.71 0.73 -9.56
N TYR A 133 2.36 -0.41 -8.95
CA TYR A 133 1.00 -0.76 -8.53
C TYR A 133 0.78 -0.59 -7.02
N PHE A 134 1.80 -0.14 -6.30
CA PHE A 134 1.70 0.22 -4.88
C PHE A 134 1.71 1.74 -4.75
N HIS A 135 0.58 2.31 -4.36
CA HIS A 135 0.40 3.74 -4.20
C HIS A 135 0.26 4.09 -2.72
N PHE A 136 1.09 5.00 -2.23
CA PHE A 136 1.10 5.40 -0.82
C PHE A 136 0.95 6.91 -0.70
N PHE A 137 -0.05 7.33 0.06
CA PHE A 137 -0.37 8.74 0.32
C PHE A 137 -0.26 9.02 1.82
N ASN A 138 0.48 10.04 2.22
CA ASN A 138 0.58 10.52 3.59
C ASN A 138 -0.22 11.83 3.75
N GLY A 139 -1.16 11.83 4.70
CA GLY A 139 -2.08 12.97 4.90
C GLY A 139 -1.41 14.30 5.16
N ARG A 140 -0.29 14.33 5.90
CA ARG A 140 0.42 15.58 6.20
C ARG A 140 1.28 16.07 5.04
N ASN A 141 1.89 15.17 4.29
CA ASN A 141 2.84 15.53 3.24
C ASN A 141 2.14 15.82 1.91
N ASP A 142 1.21 14.95 1.51
CA ASP A 142 0.57 15.02 0.21
C ASP A 142 -0.64 15.95 0.22
N PHE A 143 -1.30 16.10 1.38
CA PHE A 143 -2.52 16.90 1.52
C PHE A 143 -2.45 17.96 2.65
N PRO A 144 -1.41 18.82 2.70
CA PRO A 144 -1.13 19.67 3.86
C PRO A 144 -2.13 20.80 4.13
N LEU A 145 -2.98 21.17 3.16
CA LEU A 145 -3.76 22.42 3.18
C LEU A 145 -5.25 22.17 2.92
N GLN A 146 -6.10 22.41 3.92
CA GLN A 146 -7.57 22.26 3.80
C GLN A 146 -8.15 23.06 2.61
N ARG A 147 -7.65 24.27 2.36
CA ARG A 147 -8.13 25.15 1.28
C ARG A 147 -7.89 24.64 -0.15
N LYS A 148 -7.11 23.57 -0.31
CA LYS A 148 -6.78 22.95 -1.61
C LYS A 148 -7.50 21.61 -1.82
N VAL A 149 -8.49 21.28 -0.98
CA VAL A 149 -9.16 19.98 -1.00
C VAL A 149 -9.74 19.64 -2.38
N ASP A 150 -10.31 20.62 -3.09
CA ASP A 150 -10.90 20.40 -4.42
C ASP A 150 -9.82 20.01 -5.46
N ASP A 151 -8.66 20.69 -5.44
CA ASP A 151 -7.52 20.37 -6.30
C ASP A 151 -7.01 18.95 -6.01
N TYR A 152 -6.86 18.62 -4.73
CA TYR A 152 -6.40 17.30 -4.28
C TYR A 152 -7.39 16.20 -4.66
N GLN A 153 -8.69 16.45 -4.58
CA GLN A 153 -9.71 15.50 -5.03
C GLN A 153 -9.58 15.21 -6.53
N GLU A 154 -9.42 16.25 -7.36
CA GLU A 154 -9.27 16.06 -8.80
C GLU A 154 -8.01 15.25 -9.15
N GLU A 155 -6.88 15.57 -8.52
CA GLU A 155 -5.63 14.85 -8.71
C GLU A 155 -5.71 13.40 -8.22
N LEU A 156 -6.24 13.19 -7.01
CA LEU A 156 -6.40 11.87 -6.42
C LEU A 156 -7.30 10.99 -7.30
N TYR A 157 -8.43 11.51 -7.79
CA TYR A 157 -9.30 10.78 -8.73
C TYR A 157 -8.53 10.28 -9.95
N LYS A 158 -7.71 11.14 -10.57
CA LYS A 158 -6.91 10.79 -11.75
C LYS A 158 -5.90 9.70 -11.42
N ILE A 159 -5.22 9.79 -10.27
CA ILE A 159 -4.23 8.80 -9.84
C ILE A 159 -4.90 7.44 -9.64
N ILE A 160 -6.01 7.37 -8.90
CA ILE A 160 -6.74 6.11 -8.66
C ILE A 160 -7.25 5.52 -9.97
N PHE A 161 -7.90 6.33 -10.81
CA PHE A 161 -8.43 5.87 -12.09
C PHE A 161 -7.33 5.33 -13.01
N ASN A 162 -6.18 6.03 -13.09
CA ASN A 162 -5.06 5.60 -13.92
C ASN A 162 -4.35 4.37 -13.35
N GLY A 163 -4.21 4.25 -12.03
CA GLY A 163 -3.67 3.06 -11.38
C GLY A 163 -4.50 1.83 -11.70
N LEU A 164 -5.82 1.93 -11.56
CA LEU A 164 -6.76 0.85 -11.90
C LEU A 164 -6.81 0.54 -13.41
N GLN A 165 -6.65 1.55 -14.28
CA GLN A 165 -6.48 1.33 -15.73
C GLN A 165 -5.21 0.51 -16.03
N GLN A 166 -4.11 0.79 -15.33
CA GLN A 166 -2.83 0.12 -15.54
C GLN A 166 -2.82 -1.29 -14.95
N CYS A 167 -3.40 -1.46 -13.77
CA CYS A 167 -3.53 -2.73 -13.10
C CYS A 167 -4.69 -2.74 -12.10
N GLU A 168 -5.67 -3.61 -12.31
CA GLU A 168 -6.80 -3.83 -11.40
C GLU A 168 -6.37 -4.37 -10.02
N ARG A 169 -5.16 -4.94 -9.91
CA ARG A 169 -4.54 -5.45 -8.66
C ARG A 169 -3.70 -4.40 -7.94
N SER A 170 -3.99 -3.12 -8.18
CA SER A 170 -3.28 -2.02 -7.51
C SER A 170 -3.72 -1.89 -6.05
N MET A 171 -2.77 -1.49 -5.20
CA MET A 171 -2.98 -1.23 -3.79
C MET A 171 -2.83 0.25 -3.52
N PHE A 172 -3.83 0.84 -2.85
CA PHE A 172 -3.84 2.24 -2.47
C PHE A 172 -3.86 2.38 -0.94
N VAL A 173 -2.81 2.98 -0.40
CA VAL A 173 -2.63 3.15 1.04
C VAL A 173 -2.72 4.62 1.39
N PHE A 174 -3.57 4.94 2.36
CA PHE A 174 -3.78 6.28 2.88
C PHE A 174 -3.33 6.32 4.34
N ASP A 175 -2.17 6.91 4.61
CA ASP A 175 -1.58 7.05 5.93
C ASP A 175 -1.90 8.39 6.58
N GLU A 176 -1.99 8.39 7.91
CA GLU A 176 -2.42 9.54 8.71
C GLU A 176 -3.73 10.15 8.20
N VAL A 177 -4.76 9.32 7.96
CA VAL A 177 -6.09 9.76 7.50
C VAL A 177 -6.70 10.80 8.44
N ASP A 178 -6.39 10.71 9.74
CA ASP A 178 -6.76 11.68 10.77
C ASP A 178 -6.08 13.07 10.62
N LYS A 179 -5.27 13.24 9.59
CA LYS A 179 -4.59 14.48 9.22
C LYS A 179 -4.92 14.94 7.81
N MET A 180 -5.72 14.18 7.07
CA MET A 180 -6.19 14.56 5.74
C MET A 180 -7.29 15.62 5.81
N PRO A 181 -7.37 16.54 4.83
CA PRO A 181 -8.46 17.49 4.71
C PRO A 181 -9.83 16.82 4.76
N GLU A 182 -10.76 17.46 5.45
CA GLU A 182 -12.14 17.00 5.49
C GLU A 182 -12.75 16.95 4.09
N GLY A 183 -13.47 15.86 3.79
CA GLY A 183 -14.11 15.63 2.50
C GLY A 183 -13.18 15.07 1.40
N LEU A 184 -11.85 15.08 1.59
CA LEU A 184 -10.92 14.61 0.56
C LEU A 184 -11.23 13.19 0.09
N LEU A 185 -11.47 12.26 1.03
CA LEU A 185 -11.69 10.85 0.71
C LEU A 185 -13.05 10.54 0.07
N ASN A 186 -13.97 11.52 0.01
CA ASN A 186 -15.26 11.35 -0.69
C ASN A 186 -15.08 11.05 -2.18
N VAL A 187 -13.94 11.43 -2.76
CA VAL A 187 -13.62 11.12 -4.15
C VAL A 187 -13.41 9.62 -4.39
N LEU A 188 -13.15 8.85 -3.32
CA LEU A 188 -12.92 7.41 -3.41
C LEU A 188 -14.21 6.60 -3.50
N VAL A 189 -15.36 7.15 -3.07
CA VAL A 189 -16.66 6.42 -3.02
C VAL A 189 -16.94 5.60 -4.27
N PRO A 190 -16.81 6.14 -5.49
CA PRO A 190 -17.14 5.39 -6.70
C PRO A 190 -16.25 4.16 -6.95
N PHE A 191 -15.07 4.10 -6.31
CA PHE A 191 -14.13 2.98 -6.41
C PHE A 191 -14.27 1.97 -5.27
N LEU A 192 -14.97 2.33 -4.18
CA LEU A 192 -15.14 1.48 -2.99
C LEU A 192 -16.53 0.83 -2.90
N ASP A 193 -17.52 1.36 -3.64
CA ASP A 193 -18.90 0.88 -3.66
C ASP A 193 -19.04 -0.50 -4.35
N TYR A 194 -20.19 -1.17 -4.13
CA TYR A 194 -20.55 -2.47 -4.70
C TYR A 194 -20.84 -2.39 -6.21
N ASN A 195 -19.81 -2.10 -6.99
CA ASN A 195 -19.83 -2.15 -8.44
C ASN A 195 -18.55 -2.82 -8.93
N ASN A 196 -18.67 -3.74 -9.88
CA ASN A 196 -17.51 -4.44 -10.44
C ASN A 196 -16.67 -3.54 -11.36
N TYR A 197 -17.29 -2.49 -11.91
CA TYR A 197 -16.61 -1.53 -12.77
C TYR A 197 -17.14 -0.12 -12.57
N HIS A 198 -16.26 0.86 -12.75
CA HIS A 198 -16.61 2.28 -12.77
C HIS A 198 -16.36 2.85 -14.17
N LYS A 199 -17.41 3.42 -14.79
CA LYS A 199 -17.29 4.11 -16.09
C LYS A 199 -17.14 5.61 -15.87
N SER A 200 -16.00 6.17 -16.24
CA SER A 200 -15.82 7.62 -16.21
C SER A 200 -16.60 8.28 -17.35
N THR A 201 -17.53 9.17 -17.01
CA THR A 201 -18.25 10.02 -17.97
C THR A 201 -17.32 10.96 -18.74
N LYS A 202 -16.17 11.33 -18.15
CA LYS A 202 -15.18 12.19 -18.80
C LYS A 202 -14.27 11.43 -19.78
N ASN A 203 -13.90 10.19 -19.48
CA ASN A 203 -12.88 9.46 -20.23
C ASN A 203 -13.43 8.34 -21.15
N SER A 204 -14.74 8.06 -21.14
CA SER A 204 -15.39 6.97 -21.89
C SER A 204 -14.80 5.57 -21.67
N LYS A 205 -13.94 5.39 -20.66
CA LYS A 205 -13.28 4.14 -20.30
C LYS A 205 -13.81 3.62 -18.97
N SER A 206 -13.89 2.29 -18.86
CA SER A 206 -14.23 1.59 -17.62
C SER A 206 -12.96 1.11 -16.92
N VAL A 207 -13.01 1.05 -15.60
CA VAL A 207 -12.00 0.41 -14.75
C VAL A 207 -12.64 -0.67 -13.90
N TYR A 208 -11.93 -1.76 -13.64
CA TYR A 208 -12.36 -2.81 -12.72
C TYR A 208 -11.67 -2.60 -11.38
N GLN A 209 -12.45 -2.44 -10.31
CA GLN A 209 -11.93 -2.20 -8.96
C GLN A 209 -11.97 -3.44 -8.07
N ASN A 210 -12.60 -4.52 -8.51
CA ASN A 210 -12.91 -5.67 -7.64
C ASN A 210 -11.70 -6.50 -7.18
N LYS A 211 -10.51 -6.25 -7.73
CA LYS A 211 -9.24 -6.86 -7.29
C LYS A 211 -8.29 -5.87 -6.61
N ALA A 212 -8.73 -4.63 -6.45
CA ALA A 212 -7.94 -3.59 -5.83
C ALA A 212 -8.03 -3.69 -4.31
N ILE A 213 -6.99 -3.20 -3.64
CA ILE A 213 -6.93 -3.19 -2.17
C ILE A 213 -6.75 -1.75 -1.70
N PHE A 214 -7.62 -1.30 -0.82
CA PHE A 214 -7.55 0.00 -0.17
C PHE A 214 -7.26 -0.20 1.32
N ILE A 215 -6.21 0.47 1.81
CA ILE A 215 -5.81 0.41 3.22
C ILE A 215 -5.74 1.82 3.79
N PHE A 216 -6.57 2.08 4.80
CA PHE A 216 -6.57 3.35 5.54
C PHE A 216 -5.82 3.17 6.86
N LEU A 217 -4.87 4.05 7.18
CA LEU A 217 -4.14 4.04 8.45
C LEU A 217 -4.48 5.29 9.24
N SER A 218 -4.88 5.10 10.49
CA SER A 218 -5.28 6.19 11.35
C SER A 218 -4.84 5.96 12.80
N ASN A 219 -4.64 7.07 13.53
CA ASN A 219 -4.48 7.03 14.99
C ASN A 219 -5.80 7.34 15.72
N THR A 220 -6.91 7.55 15.01
CA THR A 220 -8.23 7.77 15.61
C THR A 220 -8.69 6.59 16.43
N GLY A 221 -9.43 6.84 17.51
CA GLY A 221 -9.88 5.81 18.45
C GLY A 221 -8.78 5.15 19.29
N SER A 222 -7.50 5.48 19.08
CA SER A 222 -6.38 4.86 19.81
C SER A 222 -6.43 5.10 21.32
N THR A 223 -6.88 6.28 21.75
CA THR A 223 -7.10 6.60 23.17
C THR A 223 -8.18 5.72 23.79
N LYS A 224 -9.29 5.49 23.07
CA LYS A 224 -10.38 4.60 23.49
C LYS A 224 -9.91 3.15 23.59
N ILE A 225 -9.09 2.66 22.66
CA ILE A 225 -8.48 1.33 22.72
C ILE A 225 -7.63 1.18 23.99
N VAL A 226 -6.75 2.15 24.27
CA VAL A 226 -5.88 2.13 25.47
C VAL A 226 -6.71 2.12 26.75
N GLN A 227 -7.72 2.99 26.85
CA GLN A 227 -8.61 3.05 28.02
C GLN A 227 -9.42 1.76 28.20
N HIS A 228 -9.94 1.21 27.11
CA HIS A 228 -10.68 -0.05 27.16
C HIS A 228 -9.79 -1.20 27.67
N LEU A 229 -8.58 -1.33 27.14
CA LEU A 229 -7.62 -2.33 27.60
C LEU A 229 -7.21 -2.15 29.07
N LYS A 230 -7.00 -0.91 29.54
CA LYS A 230 -6.77 -0.62 30.96
C LYS A 230 -7.93 -1.14 31.83
N ASN A 231 -9.17 -0.86 31.43
CA ASN A 231 -10.35 -1.30 32.16
C ASN A 231 -10.51 -2.83 32.17
N LEU A 232 -10.12 -3.51 31.09
CA LEU A 232 -10.10 -4.97 31.03
C LEU A 232 -9.03 -5.57 31.96
N TRP A 233 -7.84 -4.96 31.97
CA TRP A 233 -6.75 -5.35 32.85
C TRP A 233 -7.14 -5.20 34.34
N GLU A 234 -7.80 -4.10 34.71
CA GLU A 234 -8.32 -3.88 36.06
C GLU A 234 -9.36 -4.92 36.49
N LYS A 235 -10.04 -5.55 35.53
CA LYS A 235 -10.97 -6.67 35.74
C LYS A 235 -10.30 -8.04 35.71
N GLY A 236 -8.97 -8.09 35.58
CA GLY A 236 -8.19 -9.33 35.51
C GLY A 236 -8.23 -10.03 34.15
N LYS A 237 -8.78 -9.40 33.10
CA LYS A 237 -8.74 -9.95 31.73
C LYS A 237 -7.41 -9.56 31.09
N LYS A 238 -6.67 -10.55 30.57
CA LYS A 238 -5.41 -10.29 29.88
C LYS A 238 -5.66 -9.75 28.48
N ARG A 239 -4.67 -9.04 27.96
CA ARG A 239 -4.67 -8.51 26.59
C ARG A 239 -4.80 -9.65 25.56
N GLU A 240 -4.09 -10.75 25.76
CA GLU A 240 -4.05 -11.90 24.85
C GLU A 240 -5.42 -12.60 24.74
N ASP A 241 -6.28 -12.43 25.75
CA ASP A 241 -7.63 -13.01 25.79
C ASP A 241 -8.67 -12.11 25.08
N THR A 242 -8.25 -10.95 24.57
CA THR A 242 -9.15 -10.05 23.84
C THR A 242 -9.34 -10.48 22.40
N LYS A 243 -10.51 -10.17 21.85
CA LYS A 243 -10.90 -10.53 20.48
C LYS A 243 -11.28 -9.28 19.69
N LEU A 244 -11.39 -9.43 18.37
CA LEU A 244 -11.77 -8.33 17.46
C LEU A 244 -13.05 -7.61 17.93
N GLN A 245 -14.05 -8.37 18.38
CA GLN A 245 -15.35 -7.85 18.83
C GLN A 245 -15.24 -6.90 20.05
N ASP A 246 -14.18 -7.02 20.86
CA ASP A 246 -13.95 -6.10 21.99
C ASP A 246 -13.60 -4.67 21.49
N PHE A 247 -13.15 -4.53 20.23
CA PHE A 247 -12.62 -3.27 19.70
C PHE A 247 -13.38 -2.73 18.48
N GLU A 248 -14.14 -3.54 17.74
CA GLU A 248 -14.83 -3.14 16.50
C GLU A 248 -15.62 -1.85 16.67
N THR A 249 -16.48 -1.76 17.68
CA THR A 249 -17.30 -0.55 17.93
C THR A 249 -16.45 0.67 18.27
N LEU A 250 -15.33 0.49 18.98
CA LEU A 250 -14.42 1.58 19.34
C LEU A 250 -13.70 2.14 18.11
N VAL A 251 -13.27 1.22 17.24
CA VAL A 251 -12.52 1.54 16.02
C VAL A 251 -13.44 2.13 14.96
N ALA A 252 -14.58 1.48 14.69
CA ALA A 252 -15.57 1.97 13.74
C ALA A 252 -16.08 3.35 14.17
N GLY A 253 -16.48 3.51 15.44
CA GLY A 253 -16.90 4.81 15.96
C GLY A 253 -15.82 5.89 15.80
N GLY A 254 -14.56 5.59 16.13
CA GLY A 254 -13.45 6.54 15.97
C GLY A 254 -13.08 6.85 14.52
N ALA A 255 -13.32 5.94 13.58
CA ALA A 255 -13.09 6.16 12.15
C ALA A 255 -14.07 7.18 11.55
N PHE A 256 -15.30 7.23 12.05
CA PHE A 256 -16.39 8.06 11.50
C PHE A 256 -16.66 9.36 12.27
N THR A 257 -16.32 9.42 13.56
CA THR A 257 -16.70 10.56 14.43
C THR A 257 -15.60 11.58 14.68
N GLU A 258 -14.34 11.25 14.40
CA GLU A 258 -13.23 12.18 14.60
C GLU A 258 -13.03 13.08 13.38
N LYS A 259 -12.66 14.36 13.62
CA LYS A 259 -12.42 15.34 12.55
C LYS A 259 -11.28 14.88 11.63
N GLY A 260 -11.62 14.47 10.40
CA GLY A 260 -10.67 14.07 9.36
C GLY A 260 -11.26 13.05 8.38
N GLY A 261 -10.68 12.96 7.17
CA GLY A 261 -10.92 11.93 6.16
C GLY A 261 -12.36 11.76 5.66
N PHE A 262 -13.20 11.12 6.48
CA PHE A 262 -14.57 10.68 6.16
C PHE A 262 -15.67 11.49 6.85
N HIS A 263 -15.31 12.59 7.49
CA HIS A 263 -16.26 13.47 8.17
C HIS A 263 -17.31 14.01 7.17
N HIS A 264 -18.60 13.90 7.53
CA HIS A 264 -19.77 14.43 6.81
C HIS A 264 -20.15 13.85 5.43
N SER A 265 -19.65 12.68 4.99
CA SER A 265 -20.27 11.98 3.86
C SER A 265 -21.27 10.93 4.32
N ASP A 266 -22.56 11.28 4.30
CA ASP A 266 -23.67 10.37 4.65
C ASP A 266 -23.63 9.05 3.85
N THR A 267 -22.92 9.00 2.73
CA THR A 267 -22.76 7.84 1.85
C THR A 267 -21.63 6.87 2.25
N ILE A 268 -20.56 7.34 2.94
CA ILE A 268 -19.43 6.48 3.35
C ILE A 268 -19.67 5.85 4.72
N GLN A 269 -20.54 6.44 5.52
CA GLN A 269 -20.53 6.38 6.99
C GLN A 269 -20.60 4.99 7.63
N THR A 270 -20.83 3.88 6.91
CA THR A 270 -20.71 2.52 7.49
C THR A 270 -20.49 1.36 6.49
N SER A 271 -20.78 1.51 5.19
CA SER A 271 -20.90 0.35 4.28
C SER A 271 -19.67 0.07 3.39
N VAL A 272 -18.70 0.97 3.30
CA VAL A 272 -17.56 0.80 2.36
C VAL A 272 -16.36 0.09 2.96
N ILE A 273 -16.15 0.15 4.27
CA ILE A 273 -15.03 -0.53 4.94
C ILE A 273 -15.44 -1.96 5.27
N ASP A 274 -14.67 -2.94 4.81
CA ASP A 274 -14.93 -4.37 5.05
C ASP A 274 -14.40 -4.81 6.42
N HIS A 275 -13.20 -4.34 6.79
CA HIS A 275 -12.53 -4.75 8.02
C HIS A 275 -11.92 -3.58 8.78
N TYR A 276 -12.35 -3.40 10.03
CA TYR A 276 -11.67 -2.55 11.00
C TYR A 276 -10.63 -3.37 11.74
N VAL A 277 -9.37 -2.97 11.66
CA VAL A 277 -8.24 -3.73 12.21
C VAL A 277 -7.62 -2.95 13.38
N PRO A 278 -7.89 -3.35 14.64
CA PRO A 278 -7.28 -2.72 15.79
C PRO A 278 -5.82 -3.13 15.95
N PHE A 279 -4.95 -2.13 16.10
CA PHE A 279 -3.55 -2.26 16.51
C PHE A 279 -3.44 -1.85 17.97
N LEU A 280 -3.23 -2.84 18.81
CA LEU A 280 -3.28 -2.67 20.25
C LEU A 280 -1.93 -2.10 20.77
N PRO A 281 -1.92 -1.22 21.79
CA PRO A 281 -0.71 -0.59 22.33
C PRO A 281 0.28 -1.63 22.89
N LEU A 282 1.60 -1.44 22.76
CA LEU A 282 2.57 -2.50 23.07
C LEU A 282 2.96 -2.53 24.56
N GLU A 283 2.86 -3.69 25.19
CA GLU A 283 3.45 -3.95 26.53
C GLU A 283 4.97 -4.08 26.47
N GLU A 284 5.64 -3.98 27.63
CA GLU A 284 7.10 -4.08 27.74
C GLU A 284 7.66 -5.36 27.08
N VAL A 285 6.98 -6.50 27.27
CA VAL A 285 7.39 -7.79 26.67
C VAL A 285 7.45 -7.74 25.14
N HIS A 286 6.61 -6.94 24.50
CA HIS A 286 6.61 -6.74 23.04
C HIS A 286 7.74 -5.80 22.62
N VAL A 287 7.94 -4.73 23.38
CA VAL A 287 9.02 -3.76 23.13
C VAL A 287 10.39 -4.41 23.29
N ARG A 288 10.57 -5.29 24.28
CA ARG A 288 11.77 -6.12 24.44
C ARG A 288 12.08 -6.92 23.19
N LYS A 289 11.07 -7.55 22.57
CA LYS A 289 11.25 -8.28 21.29
C LYS A 289 11.72 -7.34 20.17
N CYS A 290 11.14 -6.14 20.06
CA CYS A 290 11.61 -5.15 19.11
C CYS A 290 13.06 -4.71 19.37
N LEU A 291 13.45 -4.52 20.63
CA LEU A 291 14.82 -4.16 21.02
C LEU A 291 15.80 -5.26 20.66
N VAL A 292 15.52 -6.51 21.06
CA VAL A 292 16.34 -7.68 20.71
C VAL A 292 16.53 -7.76 19.20
N ARG A 293 15.46 -7.58 18.42
CA ARG A 293 15.55 -7.56 16.97
C ARG A 293 16.46 -6.44 16.46
N SER A 294 16.31 -5.22 16.99
CA SER A 294 17.11 -4.06 16.58
C SER A 294 18.61 -4.22 16.89
N PHE A 295 18.96 -4.88 18.01
CA PHE A 295 20.35 -5.25 18.31
C PHE A 295 20.87 -6.32 17.35
N THR A 296 20.08 -7.37 17.10
CA THR A 296 20.45 -8.46 16.19
C THR A 296 20.63 -7.98 14.74
N ASP A 297 19.82 -7.03 14.27
CA ASP A 297 19.97 -6.40 12.96
C ASP A 297 21.31 -5.62 12.83
N ARG A 298 21.97 -5.34 13.95
CA ARG A 298 23.32 -4.74 14.02
C ARG A 298 24.41 -5.77 14.38
N SER A 299 24.09 -7.06 14.28
CA SER A 299 24.98 -8.17 14.62
C SER A 299 25.46 -8.15 16.08
N VAL A 300 24.66 -7.61 17.00
CA VAL A 300 24.94 -7.58 18.43
C VAL A 300 23.93 -8.45 19.17
N ILE A 301 24.41 -9.36 20.03
CA ILE A 301 23.57 -10.09 20.98
C ILE A 301 23.45 -9.21 22.24
N PRO A 302 22.26 -8.67 22.56
CA PRO A 302 22.12 -7.76 23.69
C PRO A 302 22.18 -8.49 25.03
N THR A 303 22.85 -7.89 26.01
CA THR A 303 22.73 -8.29 27.42
C THR A 303 21.48 -7.69 28.04
N GLU A 304 21.02 -8.23 29.18
CA GLU A 304 19.90 -7.65 29.92
C GLU A 304 20.16 -6.20 30.33
N GLU A 305 21.40 -5.84 30.66
CA GLU A 305 21.78 -4.45 30.96
C GLU A 305 21.52 -3.52 29.77
N MET A 306 21.87 -3.95 28.55
CA MET A 306 21.64 -3.16 27.33
C MET A 306 20.15 -3.02 27.02
N LEU A 307 19.35 -4.07 27.28
CA LEU A 307 17.91 -4.01 27.12
C LEU A 307 17.27 -3.07 28.14
N GLN A 308 17.69 -3.14 29.41
CA GLN A 308 17.18 -2.25 30.47
C GLN A 308 17.56 -0.80 30.23
N GLU A 309 18.79 -0.53 29.79
CA GLU A 309 19.22 0.80 29.38
C GLU A 309 18.33 1.32 28.24
N ALA A 310 18.09 0.52 27.21
CA ALA A 310 17.23 0.92 26.10
C ALA A 310 15.78 1.18 26.53
N LEU A 311 15.22 0.33 27.41
CA LEU A 311 13.88 0.47 27.97
C LEU A 311 13.74 1.74 28.82
N SER A 312 14.80 2.15 29.54
CA SER A 312 14.79 3.35 30.38
C SER A 312 14.53 4.65 29.60
N TYR A 313 14.79 4.65 28.28
CA TYR A 313 14.48 5.79 27.41
C TYR A 313 13.03 5.83 26.91
N LEU A 314 12.22 4.82 27.24
CA LEU A 314 10.85 4.70 26.77
C LEU A 314 9.88 5.09 27.88
N THR A 315 8.77 5.71 27.47
CA THR A 315 7.70 6.11 28.39
C THR A 315 6.55 5.13 28.30
N PHE A 316 6.11 4.66 29.46
CA PHE A 316 4.98 3.78 29.61
C PHE A 316 3.81 4.50 30.27
N GLY A 317 2.59 4.10 29.90
CA GLY A 317 1.35 4.68 30.39
C GLY A 317 0.14 3.78 30.09
N PRO A 318 -1.06 4.22 30.48
CA PRO A 318 -1.32 5.38 31.33
C PRO A 318 -0.97 5.12 32.81
N GLU A 319 -0.66 6.18 33.55
CA GLU A 319 -0.50 6.14 35.00
C GLU A 319 -1.81 5.72 35.70
N PRO A 320 -1.74 5.12 36.90
CA PRO A 320 -0.53 4.73 37.64
C PRO A 320 0.03 3.36 37.22
N LEU A 321 -0.65 2.64 36.33
CA LEU A 321 -0.31 1.25 36.00
C LEU A 321 0.85 1.12 35.00
N ASN A 322 1.06 2.12 34.14
CA ASN A 322 2.16 2.18 33.17
C ASN A 322 2.32 0.90 32.33
N LEU A 323 1.19 0.37 31.85
CA LEU A 323 1.14 -0.94 31.19
C LEU A 323 1.73 -0.94 29.77
N TYR A 324 1.61 0.18 29.04
CA TYR A 324 1.86 0.21 27.61
C TYR A 324 2.86 1.29 27.19
N SER A 325 3.73 0.98 26.23
CA SER A 325 4.62 1.96 25.61
C SER A 325 3.82 3.01 24.83
N MET A 326 4.01 4.28 25.18
CA MET A 326 3.30 5.41 24.57
C MET A 326 3.67 5.61 23.09
N ALA A 327 4.88 5.21 22.69
CA ALA A 327 5.38 5.32 21.32
C ALA A 327 5.50 3.94 20.62
N GLY A 328 5.03 2.87 21.25
CA GLY A 328 5.23 1.50 20.77
C GLY A 328 6.73 1.20 20.56
N CYS A 329 7.07 0.70 19.39
CA CYS A 329 8.45 0.43 18.97
C CYS A 329 9.05 1.55 18.10
N LYS A 330 8.47 2.77 18.07
CA LYS A 330 9.11 3.91 17.39
C LYS A 330 10.39 4.33 18.13
N ARG A 331 11.37 4.80 17.37
CA ARG A 331 12.63 5.41 17.86
C ARG A 331 13.60 4.46 18.58
N ILE A 332 13.26 3.19 18.76
CA ILE A 332 14.15 2.21 19.39
C ILE A 332 15.44 2.02 18.60
N GLU A 333 15.39 2.05 17.26
CA GLU A 333 16.56 1.80 16.41
C GLU A 333 17.66 2.84 16.62
N GLN A 334 17.29 4.11 16.80
CA GLN A 334 18.23 5.19 17.09
C GLN A 334 18.83 5.02 18.49
N LYS A 335 18.03 4.61 19.48
CA LYS A 335 18.51 4.35 20.85
C LYS A 335 19.49 3.17 20.90
N VAL A 336 19.12 2.07 20.25
CA VAL A 336 19.99 0.90 20.09
C VAL A 336 21.30 1.27 19.40
N ALA A 337 21.25 2.10 18.33
CA ALA A 337 22.46 2.58 17.65
C ALA A 337 23.44 3.27 18.62
N THR A 338 22.92 4.18 19.45
CA THR A 338 23.73 4.91 20.43
C THR A 338 24.36 3.97 21.46
N ILE A 339 23.60 3.00 21.99
CA ILE A 339 24.09 2.04 22.99
C ILE A 339 25.21 1.17 22.39
N VAL A 340 24.99 0.63 21.18
CA VAL A 340 25.97 -0.21 20.48
C VAL A 340 27.27 0.56 20.24
N TYR A 341 27.17 1.79 19.70
CA TYR A 341 28.35 2.60 19.41
C TYR A 341 29.14 2.93 20.68
N ARG A 342 28.46 3.32 21.76
CA ARG A 342 29.09 3.64 23.04
C ARG A 342 29.84 2.44 23.62
N LYS A 343 29.21 1.26 23.68
CA LYS A 343 29.83 0.03 24.19
C LYS A 343 31.02 -0.43 23.34
N GLN A 344 30.96 -0.23 22.03
CA GLN A 344 32.09 -0.49 21.14
C GLN A 344 33.26 0.49 21.36
N SER A 345 32.97 1.76 21.69
CA SER A 345 34.01 2.74 22.00
C SER A 345 34.68 2.48 23.35
N GLU A 346 33.93 2.03 24.36
CA GLU A 346 34.45 1.68 25.70
C GLU A 346 35.34 0.42 25.68
N SER A 347 35.19 -0.45 24.67
CA SER A 347 35.95 -1.69 24.53
C SER A 347 37.19 -1.57 23.64
N LYS A 348 37.44 -0.40 23.03
CA LYS A 348 38.69 -0.16 22.32
C LYS A 348 39.81 0.12 23.32
N PRO A 349 40.96 -0.60 23.25
CA PRO A 349 42.14 -0.25 24.03
C PRO A 349 42.53 1.19 23.74
N ILE A 350 42.93 1.91 24.79
CA ILE A 350 43.65 3.17 24.63
C ILE A 350 45.06 2.76 24.17
N ASP A 351 45.34 2.95 22.88
CA ASP A 351 46.69 2.78 22.32
C ASP A 351 47.68 3.83 22.87
#